data_AF-A0A9E5MZZ9-F1
#
_entry.id   AF-A0A9E5MZZ9-F1
#
_cell.length_a   1.000
_cell.length_b   1.000
_cell.length_c   1.000
_cell.angle_alpha   90.00
_cell.angle_beta   90.00
_cell.angle_gamma   90.00
#
_symmetry.space_group_name_H-M   'P 1'
#
loop_
_entity.id
_entity.type
_entity.pdbx_description
1 polymer ?
#
loop_
_entity_poly.entity_id
_entity_poly.type
_entity_poly.pdbx_seq_one_letter_code
_entity_poly.pdbx_strand_id
1 'polypeptide(L)'
;MVCFATKPTGYRSRQPRQSPLYRLIASHYEDFQRVYAQRYQRRYGYWRPAIGEAVRRFLRCGDPAAGFARVRCPDCRHEIFVAFSCRRRCFCPSCHQKRALIFADQVAHEICAPVPHRQYVFTIPKRLRIFFRFDRRLLGKLMRLAWETIHQAYRELLGRDDVVPGMIAGIQTFGTLAHFHPHVHAIVSDGGLMRDGSGRFICAPPLDMVRLRQLWEEQVFHLLLEVGRINLDLVEQIRSWKHTG
;
A
#
# COMPACT_ATOMS: atom_id res chain seq x y z
N MET A 1 20.87 -16.33 21.38
CA MET A 1 21.56 -15.12 20.88
C MET A 1 23.03 -15.48 20.80
N VAL A 2 23.62 -15.52 19.59
CA VAL A 2 24.99 -16.03 19.41
C VAL A 2 26.00 -14.93 19.77
N CYS A 3 26.98 -15.24 20.61
CA CYS A 3 28.06 -14.32 20.97
C CYS A 3 29.05 -14.20 19.79
N PHE A 4 29.03 -13.05 19.09
CA PHE A 4 29.95 -12.77 17.98
C PHE A 4 31.29 -12.22 18.52
N ALA A 5 32.02 -13.05 19.27
CA ALA A 5 33.26 -12.63 19.93
C ALA A 5 34.42 -12.31 18.95
N THR A 6 34.32 -12.66 17.66
CA THR A 6 35.52 -12.67 16.78
C THR A 6 35.43 -11.88 15.47
N LYS A 7 34.28 -11.33 15.05
CA LYS A 7 34.22 -10.34 13.96
C LYS A 7 33.01 -9.41 14.14
N PRO A 8 33.20 -8.09 14.29
CA PRO A 8 32.08 -7.18 14.22
C PRO A 8 31.64 -7.15 12.75
N THR A 9 30.59 -7.88 12.39
CA THR A 9 29.65 -7.38 11.38
C THR A 9 28.93 -6.19 12.03
N GLY A 10 29.70 -5.11 12.20
CA GLY A 10 29.44 -4.06 13.16
C GLY A 10 28.14 -3.35 12.82
N TYR A 11 27.25 -3.25 13.81
CA TYR A 11 26.12 -2.35 13.71
C TYR A 11 26.66 -0.94 13.40
N ARG A 12 26.47 -0.48 12.16
CA ARG A 12 26.82 0.88 11.76
C ARG A 12 25.62 1.77 12.03
N SER A 13 25.76 2.65 13.02
CA SER A 13 24.75 3.66 13.29
C SER A 13 24.52 4.51 12.05
N ARG A 14 23.25 4.78 11.75
CA ARG A 14 22.87 5.57 10.59
C ARG A 14 23.16 7.04 10.87
N GLN A 15 23.60 7.77 9.84
CA GLN A 15 23.82 9.22 9.93
C GLN A 15 22.71 9.95 9.16
N PRO A 16 21.50 10.09 9.73
CA PRO A 16 20.33 10.60 9.00
C PRO A 16 20.57 12.00 8.43
N ARG A 17 21.28 12.87 9.16
CA ARG A 17 21.56 14.26 8.75
C ARG A 17 22.41 14.38 7.48
N GLN A 18 23.17 13.35 7.12
CA GLN A 18 23.95 13.34 5.87
C GLN A 18 23.12 12.93 4.66
N SER A 19 21.95 12.32 4.88
CA SER A 19 21.06 11.90 3.79
C SER A 19 20.57 13.11 2.99
N PRO A 20 20.62 13.07 1.64
CA PRO A 20 20.06 14.13 0.80
C PRO A 20 18.60 14.44 1.12
N LEU A 21 17.78 13.41 1.34
CA LEU A 21 16.37 13.58 1.70
C LEU A 21 16.20 14.26 3.05
N TYR A 22 17.04 13.95 4.03
CA TYR A 22 16.97 14.61 5.34
C TYR A 22 17.25 16.10 5.20
N ARG A 23 18.36 16.47 4.54
CA ARG A 23 18.75 17.86 4.35
C ARG A 23 17.68 18.65 3.60
N LEU A 24 17.14 18.09 2.51
CA LEU A 24 16.06 18.71 1.75
C LEU A 24 14.83 19.00 2.63
N ILE A 25 14.39 18.01 3.41
CA ILE A 25 13.18 18.16 4.23
C ILE A 25 13.44 19.11 5.41
N ALA A 26 14.58 18.99 6.08
CA ALA A 26 14.93 19.87 7.20
C ALA A 26 15.02 21.34 6.78
N SER A 27 15.55 21.62 5.58
CA SER A 27 15.74 22.99 5.10
C SER A 27 14.49 23.63 4.51
N HIS A 28 13.54 22.86 3.95
CA HIS A 28 12.48 23.43 3.11
C HIS A 28 11.05 23.07 3.54
N TYR A 29 10.88 22.18 4.53
CA TYR A 29 9.54 21.70 4.87
C TYR A 29 8.60 22.79 5.39
N GLU A 30 9.09 23.69 6.24
CA GLU A 30 8.27 24.77 6.81
C GLU A 30 7.78 25.74 5.73
N ASP A 31 8.67 26.13 4.82
CA ASP A 31 8.33 26.94 3.64
C ASP A 31 7.32 26.25 2.75
N PHE A 32 7.55 24.96 2.45
CA PHE A 32 6.65 24.16 1.66
C PHE A 32 5.25 24.09 2.29
N GLN A 33 5.16 23.85 3.61
CA GLN A 33 3.89 23.80 4.33
C GLN A 33 3.16 25.14 4.27
N ARG A 34 3.88 26.25 4.49
CA ARG A 34 3.33 27.62 4.48
C ARG A 34 2.69 27.98 3.14
N VAL A 35 3.32 27.61 2.02
CA VAL A 35 2.81 27.94 0.68
C VAL A 35 1.88 26.87 0.09
N TYR A 36 1.66 25.74 0.77
CA TYR A 36 0.99 24.57 0.19
C TYR A 36 -0.44 24.87 -0.28
N ALA A 37 -1.24 25.50 0.56
CA ALA A 37 -2.64 25.81 0.26
C ALA A 37 -2.75 26.66 -1.01
N GLN A 38 -1.90 27.67 -1.14
CA GLN A 38 -1.90 28.61 -2.27
C GLN A 38 -1.34 27.98 -3.55
N ARG A 39 -0.22 27.25 -3.48
CA ARG A 39 0.53 26.80 -4.66
C ARG A 39 0.21 25.38 -5.12
N TYR A 40 -0.15 24.48 -4.20
CA TYR A 40 -0.13 23.03 -4.45
C TYR A 40 -1.48 22.35 -4.23
N GLN A 41 -2.35 22.87 -3.38
CA GLN A 41 -3.61 22.21 -3.03
C GLN A 41 -4.49 21.90 -4.24
N ARG A 42 -4.66 22.86 -5.16
CA ARG A 42 -5.46 22.67 -6.39
C ARG A 42 -4.94 21.51 -7.26
N ARG A 43 -3.62 21.27 -7.25
CA ARG A 43 -2.99 20.22 -8.07
C ARG A 43 -2.91 18.88 -7.34
N TYR A 44 -2.56 18.89 -6.06
CA TYR A 44 -2.16 17.68 -5.30
C TYR A 44 -3.20 17.19 -4.28
N GLY A 45 -4.27 17.96 -4.08
CA GLY A 45 -5.31 17.68 -3.08
C GLY A 45 -5.10 18.45 -1.78
N TYR A 46 -6.02 18.28 -0.84
CA TYR A 46 -5.96 18.96 0.47
C TYR A 46 -4.75 18.53 1.29
N TRP A 47 -4.25 19.47 2.10
CA TRP A 47 -3.25 19.15 3.12
C TRP A 47 -3.82 18.13 4.11
N ARG A 48 -3.01 17.15 4.48
CA ARG A 48 -3.41 16.08 5.41
C ARG A 48 -2.51 16.09 6.64
N PRO A 49 -3.06 16.00 7.87
CA PRO A 49 -2.26 15.92 9.09
C PRO A 49 -1.20 14.80 9.06
N ALA A 50 -1.51 13.69 8.38
CA ALA A 50 -0.58 12.58 8.19
C ALA A 50 0.73 12.96 7.49
N ILE A 51 0.75 14.02 6.66
CA ILE A 51 1.95 14.53 5.99
C ILE A 51 2.90 15.11 7.03
N GLY A 52 2.41 16.01 7.88
CA GLY A 52 3.25 16.63 8.92
C GLY A 52 3.71 15.66 9.99
N GLU A 53 2.86 14.71 10.41
CA GLU A 53 3.28 13.63 11.30
C GLU A 53 4.38 12.76 10.67
N ALA A 54 4.29 12.47 9.37
CA ALA A 54 5.33 11.71 8.68
C ALA A 54 6.67 12.45 8.64
N VAL A 55 6.65 13.76 8.36
CA VAL A 55 7.86 14.60 8.31
C VAL A 55 8.48 14.76 9.70
N ARG A 56 7.71 15.16 10.72
CA ARG A 56 8.22 15.32 12.09
C ARG A 56 8.87 14.06 12.62
N ARG A 57 8.25 12.89 12.40
CA ARG A 57 8.83 11.62 12.81
C ARG A 57 10.07 11.24 12.00
N PHE A 58 10.11 11.55 10.70
CA PHE A 58 11.28 11.28 9.87
C PHE A 58 12.49 12.10 10.30
N LEU A 59 12.33 13.38 10.63
CA LEU A 59 13.41 14.25 11.10
C LEU A 59 14.02 13.81 12.44
N ARG A 60 13.28 13.02 13.23
CA ARG A 60 13.75 12.37 14.48
C ARG A 60 14.26 10.94 14.26
N CYS A 61 14.16 10.40 13.05
CA CYS A 61 14.45 8.99 12.78
C CYS A 61 15.95 8.71 12.82
N GLY A 62 16.39 7.86 13.74
CA GLY A 62 17.81 7.51 13.88
C GLY A 62 18.66 8.62 14.49
N ASP A 63 18.03 9.64 15.10
CA ASP A 63 18.75 10.63 15.91
C ASP A 63 18.83 10.13 17.37
N PRO A 64 20.03 9.86 17.92
CA PRO A 64 20.18 9.43 19.31
C PRO A 64 19.59 10.43 20.32
N ALA A 65 19.55 11.73 20.01
CA ALA A 65 18.92 12.74 20.86
C ALA A 65 17.39 12.56 20.96
N ALA A 66 16.78 11.85 19.99
CA ALA A 66 15.37 11.49 20.03
C ALA A 66 15.10 10.17 20.77
N GLY A 67 16.14 9.53 21.34
CA GLY A 67 16.08 8.29 22.10
C GLY A 67 16.78 7.13 21.41
N PHE A 68 17.29 6.19 22.23
CA PHE A 68 18.00 5.01 21.79
C PHE A 68 17.79 3.84 22.77
N ALA A 69 18.02 2.63 22.28
CA ALA A 69 18.18 1.45 23.12
C ALA A 69 19.68 1.14 23.30
N ARG A 70 20.10 0.85 24.53
CA ARG A 70 21.41 0.25 24.81
C ARG A 70 21.25 -1.27 24.79
N VAL A 71 21.91 -1.93 23.85
CA VAL A 71 21.91 -3.40 23.74
C VAL A 71 23.26 -3.90 24.22
N ARG A 72 23.25 -4.74 25.25
CA ARG A 72 24.45 -5.31 25.87
C ARG A 72 24.43 -6.83 25.74
N CYS A 73 25.55 -7.41 25.29
CA CYS A 73 25.74 -8.86 25.31
C CYS A 73 25.98 -9.32 26.76
N PRO A 74 25.26 -10.33 27.29
CA PRO A 74 25.49 -10.84 28.63
C PRO A 74 26.85 -11.54 28.78
N ASP A 75 27.36 -12.14 27.70
CA ASP A 75 28.59 -12.95 27.73
C ASP A 75 29.86 -12.10 27.61
N CYS A 76 29.98 -11.32 26.52
CA CYS A 76 31.19 -10.52 26.26
C CYS A 76 31.09 -9.07 26.73
N ARG A 77 29.94 -8.65 27.28
CA ARG A 77 29.65 -7.29 27.76
C ARG A 77 29.75 -6.19 26.70
N HIS A 78 29.95 -6.51 25.42
CA HIS A 78 29.94 -5.55 24.32
C HIS A 78 28.59 -4.82 24.25
N GLU A 79 28.63 -3.51 24.00
CA GLU A 79 27.46 -2.63 23.95
C GLU A 79 27.34 -1.93 22.60
N ILE A 80 26.11 -1.86 22.10
CA ILE A 80 25.75 -0.99 20.97
C ILE A 80 24.58 -0.09 21.35
N PHE A 81 24.58 1.12 20.81
CA PHE A 81 23.51 2.09 20.97
C PHE A 81 22.70 2.17 19.68
N VAL A 82 21.43 1.76 19.75
CA VAL A 82 20.53 1.70 18.60
C VAL A 82 19.51 2.81 18.70
N ALA A 83 19.68 3.86 17.89
CA ALA A 83 18.73 4.98 17.83
C ALA A 83 17.34 4.53 17.38
N PHE A 84 16.30 5.15 17.93
CA PHE A 84 14.92 4.79 17.60
C PHE A 84 14.54 5.17 16.16
N SER A 85 13.69 4.33 15.57
CA SER A 85 13.21 4.50 14.21
C SER A 85 11.82 5.16 14.18
N CYS A 86 11.52 5.90 13.13
CA CYS A 86 10.22 6.56 12.98
C CYS A 86 9.06 5.58 12.73
N ARG A 87 9.36 4.34 12.32
CA ARG A 87 8.40 3.27 11.96
C ARG A 87 7.35 3.68 10.92
N ARG A 88 7.58 4.78 10.18
CA ARG A 88 6.66 5.30 9.15
C ARG A 88 6.78 4.52 7.84
N ARG A 89 5.66 4.42 7.13
CA ARG A 89 5.56 3.84 5.78
C ARG A 89 5.76 4.95 4.73
N CYS A 90 6.21 4.58 3.54
CA CYS A 90 6.30 5.40 2.32
C CYS A 90 7.21 6.64 2.34
N PHE A 91 7.47 7.27 3.48
CA PHE A 91 8.26 8.51 3.54
C PHE A 91 9.71 8.31 3.97
N CYS A 92 9.97 7.49 4.99
CA CYS A 92 11.33 7.17 5.45
C CYS A 92 11.85 5.93 4.72
N PRO A 93 12.87 6.02 3.84
CA PRO A 93 13.29 4.89 3.01
C PRO A 93 13.72 3.67 3.82
N SER A 94 14.53 3.85 4.87
CA SER A 94 14.98 2.72 5.69
C SER A 94 13.89 2.07 6.52
N CYS A 95 13.00 2.86 7.11
CA CYS A 95 11.90 2.29 7.90
C CYS A 95 10.88 1.60 6.99
N HIS A 96 10.60 2.18 5.83
CA HIS A 96 9.70 1.60 4.84
C HIS A 96 10.27 0.28 4.31
N GLN A 97 11.54 0.26 3.87
CA GLN A 97 12.17 -0.93 3.30
C GLN A 97 12.24 -2.08 4.31
N LYS A 98 12.71 -1.81 5.55
CA LYS A 98 12.75 -2.85 6.60
C LYS A 98 11.36 -3.43 6.85
N ARG A 99 10.34 -2.58 6.90
CA ARG A 99 8.96 -3.03 7.12
C ARG A 99 8.42 -3.83 5.95
N ALA A 100 8.72 -3.43 4.72
CA ALA A 100 8.31 -4.15 3.52
C ALA A 100 8.92 -5.56 3.49
N LEU A 101 10.21 -5.69 3.80
CA LEU A 101 10.89 -6.99 3.87
C LEU A 101 10.33 -7.90 4.96
N ILE A 102 10.15 -7.39 6.19
CA ILE A 102 9.56 -8.18 7.29
C ILE A 102 8.13 -8.62 6.93
N PHE A 103 7.34 -7.71 6.34
CA PHE A 103 5.97 -8.04 5.95
C PHE A 103 5.94 -9.07 4.82
N ALA A 104 6.81 -8.96 3.81
CA ALA A 104 6.90 -9.92 2.73
C ALA A 104 7.32 -11.31 3.23
N ASP A 105 8.28 -11.38 4.15
CA ASP A 105 8.72 -12.60 4.79
C ASP A 105 7.58 -13.27 5.57
N GLN A 106 6.86 -12.50 6.39
CA GLN A 106 5.68 -12.99 7.10
C GLN A 106 4.59 -13.47 6.15
N VAL A 107 4.31 -12.71 5.10
CA VAL A 107 3.30 -13.09 4.09
C VAL A 107 3.67 -14.41 3.43
N ALA A 108 4.93 -14.57 3.02
CA ALA A 108 5.39 -15.76 2.31
C ALA A 108 5.39 -17.02 3.18
N HIS A 109 5.75 -16.90 4.46
CA HIS A 109 5.98 -18.07 5.32
C HIS A 109 4.85 -18.37 6.32
N GLU A 110 4.06 -17.36 6.73
CA GLU A 110 3.02 -17.53 7.76
C GLU A 110 1.59 -17.34 7.24
N ILE A 111 1.39 -16.59 6.13
CA ILE A 111 0.06 -16.19 5.68
C ILE A 111 -0.36 -16.92 4.40
N CYS A 112 0.50 -16.96 3.39
CA CYS A 112 0.19 -17.62 2.12
C CYS A 112 0.22 -19.14 2.29
N ALA A 113 -0.92 -19.79 2.09
CA ALA A 113 -0.99 -21.24 2.03
C ALA A 113 -0.18 -21.77 0.83
N PRO A 114 0.29 -23.03 0.82
CA PRO A 114 1.01 -23.63 -0.31
C PRO A 114 0.04 -24.01 -1.46
N VAL A 115 -0.65 -23.00 -2.01
CA VAL A 115 -1.59 -23.12 -3.14
C VAL A 115 -1.16 -22.17 -4.26
N PRO A 116 -1.65 -22.34 -5.50
CA PRO A 116 -1.42 -21.37 -6.57
C PRO A 116 -1.92 -19.98 -6.18
N HIS A 117 -1.17 -18.94 -6.57
CA HIS A 117 -1.55 -17.54 -6.37
C HIS A 117 -1.44 -16.77 -7.68
N ARG A 118 -2.26 -15.73 -7.81
CA ARG A 118 -2.24 -14.80 -8.94
C ARG A 118 -2.17 -13.36 -8.44
N GLN A 119 -1.39 -12.54 -9.14
CA GLN A 119 -1.37 -11.11 -8.91
C GLN A 119 -2.40 -10.41 -9.80
N TYR A 120 -3.23 -9.56 -9.19
CA TYR A 120 -4.16 -8.68 -9.88
C TYR A 120 -3.79 -7.22 -9.61
N VAL A 121 -3.94 -6.38 -10.64
CA VAL A 121 -3.77 -4.93 -10.52
C VAL A 121 -5.04 -4.24 -10.99
N PHE A 122 -5.77 -3.64 -10.06
CA PHE A 122 -7.00 -2.90 -10.34
C PHE A 122 -6.68 -1.43 -10.53
N THR A 123 -6.94 -0.91 -11.72
CA THR A 123 -6.73 0.50 -12.08
C THR A 123 -8.07 1.16 -12.38
N ILE A 124 -8.11 2.49 -12.32
CA ILE A 124 -9.30 3.26 -12.68
C ILE A 124 -9.02 4.26 -13.80
N PRO A 125 -10.02 4.58 -14.64
CA PRO A 125 -9.94 5.63 -15.65
C PRO A 125 -9.37 6.93 -15.12
N LYS A 126 -8.52 7.58 -15.92
CA LYS A 126 -7.84 8.84 -15.54
C LYS A 126 -8.79 9.92 -15.02
N ARG A 127 -9.97 10.08 -15.63
CA ARG A 127 -10.99 11.07 -15.23
C ARG A 127 -11.50 10.84 -13.81
N LEU A 128 -11.60 9.59 -13.37
CA LEU A 128 -12.13 9.25 -12.05
C LEU A 128 -11.11 9.51 -10.93
N ARG A 129 -9.80 9.49 -11.26
CA ARG A 129 -8.72 9.66 -10.28
C ARG A 129 -8.83 10.96 -9.48
N ILE A 130 -9.42 12.03 -10.03
CA ILE A 130 -9.58 13.30 -9.31
C ILE A 130 -10.42 13.15 -8.04
N PHE A 131 -11.48 12.34 -8.08
CA PHE A 131 -12.36 12.13 -6.93
C PHE A 131 -11.61 11.50 -5.76
N PHE A 132 -10.77 10.50 -6.03
CA PHE A 132 -9.91 9.85 -5.04
C PHE A 132 -8.77 10.75 -4.54
N ARG A 133 -8.36 11.75 -5.33
CA ARG A 133 -7.32 12.71 -4.91
C ARG A 133 -7.83 13.61 -3.80
N PHE A 134 -9.02 14.16 -3.98
CA PHE A 134 -9.63 15.14 -3.09
C PHE A 134 -10.46 14.50 -1.96
N ASP A 135 -11.00 13.29 -2.16
CA ASP A 135 -11.64 12.51 -1.12
C ASP A 135 -10.88 11.19 -0.88
N ARG A 136 -9.91 11.24 0.02
CA ARG A 136 -9.03 10.09 0.31
C ARG A 136 -9.75 8.94 1.02
N ARG A 137 -10.97 9.14 1.52
CA ARG A 137 -11.79 8.06 2.11
C ARG A 137 -12.22 7.04 1.05
N LEU A 138 -12.35 7.48 -0.20
CA LEU A 138 -12.67 6.61 -1.33
C LEU A 138 -11.58 5.55 -1.60
N LEU A 139 -10.32 5.78 -1.18
CA LEU A 139 -9.24 4.80 -1.33
C LEU A 139 -9.52 3.49 -0.58
N GLY A 140 -10.12 3.58 0.62
CA GLY A 140 -10.54 2.39 1.38
C GLY A 140 -11.69 1.66 0.71
N LYS A 141 -12.65 2.41 0.15
CA LYS A 141 -13.75 1.83 -0.64
C LYS A 141 -13.23 1.13 -1.90
N LEU A 142 -12.23 1.70 -2.58
CA LEU A 142 -11.60 1.09 -3.76
C LEU A 142 -10.95 -0.27 -3.47
N MET A 143 -10.28 -0.39 -2.32
CA MET A 143 -9.72 -1.68 -1.88
C MET A 143 -10.81 -2.71 -1.58
N ARG A 144 -11.91 -2.28 -0.96
CA ARG A 144 -13.07 -3.15 -0.68
C ARG A 144 -13.72 -3.63 -1.97
N LEU A 145 -13.92 -2.73 -2.94
CA LEU A 145 -14.43 -3.09 -4.26
C LEU A 145 -13.53 -4.14 -4.92
N ALA A 146 -12.21 -4.00 -4.86
CA ALA A 146 -11.30 -4.97 -5.48
C ALA A 146 -11.48 -6.38 -4.89
N TRP A 147 -11.73 -6.49 -3.59
CA TRP A 147 -12.10 -7.75 -2.94
C TRP A 147 -13.47 -8.26 -3.41
N GLU A 148 -14.48 -7.39 -3.44
CA GLU A 148 -15.84 -7.75 -3.86
C GLU A 148 -15.87 -8.23 -5.32
N THR A 149 -15.12 -7.57 -6.23
CA THR A 149 -14.96 -8.00 -7.62
C THR A 149 -14.37 -9.41 -7.71
N ILE A 150 -13.26 -9.68 -7.00
CA ILE A 150 -12.61 -10.99 -7.01
C ILE A 150 -13.52 -12.06 -6.43
N HIS A 151 -14.11 -11.78 -5.26
CA HIS A 151 -14.97 -12.72 -4.58
C HIS A 151 -16.19 -13.09 -5.44
N GLN A 152 -16.83 -12.10 -6.06
CA GLN A 152 -17.94 -12.33 -6.98
C GLN A 152 -17.49 -13.13 -8.22
N ALA A 153 -16.38 -12.73 -8.86
CA ALA A 153 -15.90 -13.40 -10.06
C ALA A 153 -15.55 -14.88 -9.81
N TYR A 154 -14.94 -15.20 -8.66
CA TYR A 154 -14.61 -16.59 -8.31
C TYR A 154 -15.86 -17.42 -7.97
N ARG A 155 -16.87 -16.83 -7.29
CA ARG A 155 -18.15 -17.50 -7.04
C ARG A 155 -18.89 -17.82 -8.34
N GLU A 156 -18.98 -16.85 -9.25
CA GLU A 156 -19.61 -17.03 -10.56
C GLU A 156 -18.87 -18.08 -11.40
N LEU A 157 -17.53 -18.03 -11.42
CA LEU A 157 -16.71 -18.95 -12.21
C LEU A 157 -16.82 -20.40 -11.72
N LEU A 158 -16.90 -20.61 -10.41
CA LEU A 158 -16.99 -21.93 -9.82
C LEU A 158 -18.43 -22.45 -9.68
N GLY A 159 -19.43 -21.57 -9.87
CA GLY A 159 -20.83 -21.89 -9.64
C GLY A 159 -21.13 -22.26 -8.17
N ARG A 160 -20.38 -21.67 -7.23
CA ARG A 160 -20.42 -22.03 -5.81
C ARG A 160 -20.32 -20.82 -4.91
N ASP A 161 -21.11 -20.85 -3.84
CA ASP A 161 -21.17 -19.78 -2.83
C ASP A 161 -20.37 -20.08 -1.57
N ASP A 162 -19.97 -21.34 -1.40
CA ASP A 162 -19.24 -21.84 -0.25
C ASP A 162 -17.73 -21.89 -0.49
N VAL A 163 -17.23 -21.24 -1.55
CA VAL A 163 -15.81 -21.13 -1.87
C VAL A 163 -15.35 -19.69 -1.73
N VAL A 164 -14.30 -19.46 -0.94
CA VAL A 164 -13.78 -18.11 -0.68
C VAL A 164 -12.29 -18.02 -1.01
N PRO A 165 -11.87 -17.11 -1.91
CA PRO A 165 -10.46 -16.88 -2.18
C PRO A 165 -9.78 -16.17 -1.00
N GLY A 166 -8.49 -16.41 -0.79
CA GLY A 166 -7.64 -15.56 0.04
C GLY A 166 -7.16 -14.35 -0.76
N MET A 167 -7.12 -13.16 -0.15
CA MET A 167 -6.62 -11.94 -0.81
C MET A 167 -5.84 -11.05 0.14
N ILE A 168 -4.64 -10.66 -0.28
CA ILE A 168 -3.82 -9.63 0.35
C ILE A 168 -3.73 -8.46 -0.62
N ALA A 169 -4.25 -7.30 -0.22
CA ALA A 169 -4.35 -6.13 -1.08
C ALA A 169 -3.64 -4.91 -0.51
N GLY A 170 -3.00 -4.13 -1.38
CA GLY A 170 -2.37 -2.86 -1.05
C GLY A 170 -2.70 -1.78 -2.07
N ILE A 171 -3.19 -0.63 -1.60
CA ILE A 171 -3.42 0.53 -2.46
C ILE A 171 -2.15 1.36 -2.64
N GLN A 172 -1.84 1.66 -3.89
CA GLN A 172 -0.80 2.61 -4.28
C GLN A 172 -1.46 3.83 -4.92
N THR A 173 -0.95 5.03 -4.64
CA THR A 173 -1.53 6.30 -5.13
C THR A 173 -0.64 7.06 -6.10
N PHE A 174 0.40 6.43 -6.61
CA PHE A 174 1.36 7.04 -7.52
C PHE A 174 1.75 6.04 -8.62
N GLY A 175 1.88 6.52 -9.84
CA GLY A 175 2.50 5.75 -10.93
C GLY A 175 4.02 5.91 -10.93
N THR A 176 4.70 5.28 -11.88
CA THR A 176 6.17 5.33 -12.03
C THR A 176 6.72 6.76 -12.07
N LEU A 177 6.01 7.68 -12.73
CA LEU A 177 6.37 9.10 -12.82
C LEU A 177 5.87 9.94 -11.64
N ALA A 178 5.55 9.32 -10.50
CA ALA A 178 5.01 9.94 -9.28
C ALA A 178 3.71 10.75 -9.46
N HIS A 179 3.04 10.65 -10.61
CA HIS A 179 1.74 11.24 -10.83
C HIS A 179 0.67 10.48 -10.03
N PHE A 180 -0.37 11.18 -9.59
CA PHE A 180 -1.42 10.55 -8.79
C PHE A 180 -2.17 9.50 -9.62
N HIS A 181 -2.00 8.24 -9.22
CA HIS A 181 -2.54 7.07 -9.89
C HIS A 181 -3.00 6.07 -8.82
N PRO A 182 -4.24 6.19 -8.30
CA PRO A 182 -4.78 5.23 -7.35
C PRO A 182 -5.02 3.89 -8.06
N HIS A 183 -4.41 2.83 -7.54
CA HIS A 183 -4.58 1.48 -8.03
C HIS A 183 -4.32 0.47 -6.91
N VAL A 184 -4.93 -0.71 -7.00
CA VAL A 184 -4.82 -1.76 -5.98
C VAL A 184 -3.98 -2.89 -6.56
N HIS A 185 -2.90 -3.24 -5.86
CA HIS A 185 -2.17 -4.49 -6.10
C HIS A 185 -2.73 -5.54 -5.15
N ALA A 186 -3.05 -6.71 -5.68
CA ALA A 186 -3.61 -7.81 -4.92
C ALA A 186 -2.88 -9.11 -5.24
N ILE A 187 -2.51 -9.85 -4.21
CA ILE A 187 -2.13 -11.27 -4.30
C ILE A 187 -3.37 -12.05 -3.88
N VAL A 188 -3.84 -12.92 -4.76
CA VAL A 188 -5.08 -13.69 -4.57
C VAL A 188 -4.75 -15.17 -4.74
N SER A 189 -5.30 -16.05 -3.90
CA SER A 189 -5.22 -17.49 -4.16
C SER A 189 -5.93 -17.81 -5.48
N ASP A 190 -5.32 -18.59 -6.37
CA ASP A 190 -5.89 -18.92 -7.69
C ASP A 190 -6.92 -20.05 -7.58
N GLY A 191 -7.91 -19.80 -6.74
CA GLY A 191 -8.95 -20.70 -6.30
C GLY A 191 -9.54 -20.20 -4.99
N GLY A 192 -10.27 -21.05 -4.28
CA GLY A 192 -10.74 -20.71 -2.95
C GLY A 192 -10.85 -21.92 -2.03
N LEU A 193 -10.90 -21.62 -0.73
CA LEU A 193 -11.13 -22.61 0.31
C LEU A 193 -12.62 -22.83 0.49
N MET A 194 -12.99 -24.10 0.61
CA MET A 194 -14.36 -24.50 0.92
C MET A 194 -14.70 -24.18 2.37
N ARG A 195 -15.88 -23.60 2.60
CA ARG A 195 -16.42 -23.23 3.92
C ARG A 195 -17.32 -24.31 4.53
N ASP A 196 -17.36 -25.51 3.95
CA ASP A 196 -18.09 -26.68 4.46
C ASP A 196 -17.38 -27.40 5.62
N GLY A 197 -16.26 -26.84 6.11
CA GLY A 197 -15.44 -27.43 7.16
C GLY A 197 -14.40 -28.44 6.68
N SER A 198 -14.40 -28.81 5.39
CA SER A 198 -13.41 -29.74 4.82
C SER A 198 -12.01 -29.14 4.71
N GLY A 199 -11.89 -27.81 4.67
CA GLY A 199 -10.64 -27.10 4.40
C GLY A 199 -10.08 -27.35 2.99
N ARG A 200 -10.85 -27.97 2.10
CA ARG A 200 -10.40 -28.30 0.74
C ARG A 200 -10.25 -27.03 -0.09
N PHE A 201 -9.13 -26.92 -0.80
CA PHE A 201 -8.90 -25.88 -1.79
C PHE A 201 -9.38 -26.34 -3.18
N ILE A 202 -10.09 -25.47 -3.89
CA ILE A 202 -10.49 -25.68 -5.28
C ILE A 202 -9.74 -24.68 -6.14
N CYS A 203 -8.90 -25.17 -7.04
CA CYS A 203 -8.25 -24.35 -8.05
C CYS A 203 -9.30 -23.79 -9.01
N ALA A 204 -9.20 -22.49 -9.31
CA ALA A 204 -10.08 -21.87 -10.30
C ALA A 204 -9.58 -22.18 -11.73
N PRO A 205 -10.49 -22.41 -12.70
CA PRO A 205 -10.12 -22.34 -14.10
C PRO A 205 -9.67 -20.92 -14.47
N PRO A 206 -9.07 -20.70 -15.66
CA PRO A 206 -8.68 -19.36 -16.08
C PRO A 206 -9.86 -18.39 -16.07
N LEU A 207 -9.69 -17.30 -15.33
CA LEU A 207 -10.72 -16.28 -15.19
C LEU A 207 -10.77 -15.39 -16.46
N ASP A 208 -11.98 -15.12 -16.95
CA ASP A 208 -12.17 -14.19 -18.07
C ASP A 208 -11.85 -12.76 -17.62
N MET A 209 -10.70 -12.26 -18.06
CA MET A 209 -10.20 -10.94 -17.71
C MET A 209 -11.03 -9.80 -18.32
N VAL A 210 -11.74 -10.04 -19.42
CA VAL A 210 -12.65 -9.04 -20.02
C VAL A 210 -13.86 -8.86 -19.10
N ARG A 211 -14.47 -9.97 -18.69
CA ARG A 211 -15.61 -9.95 -17.75
C ARG A 211 -15.22 -9.40 -16.39
N LEU A 212 -14.05 -9.78 -15.84
CA LEU A 212 -13.54 -9.22 -14.58
C LEU A 212 -13.35 -7.69 -14.68
N ARG A 213 -12.78 -7.21 -15.79
CA ARG A 213 -12.59 -5.77 -16.01
C ARG A 213 -13.93 -5.04 -16.08
N GLN A 214 -14.92 -5.61 -16.78
CA GLN A 214 -16.27 -5.03 -16.85
C GLN A 214 -16.91 -4.97 -15.47
N LEU A 215 -16.86 -6.07 -14.70
CA LEU A 215 -17.40 -6.10 -13.33
C LEU A 215 -16.73 -5.04 -12.43
N TRP A 216 -15.41 -4.93 -12.48
CA TRP A 216 -14.66 -3.90 -11.76
C TRP A 216 -15.08 -2.48 -12.16
N GLU A 217 -15.21 -2.23 -13.47
CA GLU A 217 -15.61 -0.93 -14.01
C GLU A 217 -17.02 -0.54 -13.54
N GLU A 218 -17.97 -1.46 -13.62
CA GLU A 218 -19.35 -1.26 -13.13
C GLU A 218 -19.39 -0.95 -11.63
N GLN A 219 -18.65 -1.71 -10.82
CA GLN A 219 -18.59 -1.47 -9.38
C GLN A 219 -17.98 -0.11 -9.03
N VAL A 220 -16.95 0.34 -9.77
CA VAL A 220 -16.35 1.67 -9.60
C VAL A 220 -17.33 2.77 -10.01
N PHE A 221 -18.05 2.62 -11.12
CA PHE A 221 -19.07 3.58 -11.53
C PHE A 221 -20.21 3.66 -10.53
N HIS A 222 -20.74 2.52 -10.11
CA HIS A 222 -21.80 2.45 -9.10
C HIS A 222 -21.39 3.19 -7.83
N LEU A 223 -20.20 2.91 -7.29
CA LEU A 223 -19.69 3.61 -6.11
C LEU A 223 -19.68 5.13 -6.31
N LEU A 224 -19.17 5.61 -7.45
CA LEU A 224 -19.02 7.04 -7.69
C LEU A 224 -20.35 7.75 -7.99
N LEU A 225 -21.33 7.05 -8.57
CA LEU A 225 -22.70 7.52 -8.73
C LEU A 225 -23.37 7.64 -7.35
N GLU A 226 -23.27 6.59 -6.53
CA GLU A 226 -23.85 6.53 -5.18
C GLU A 226 -23.31 7.65 -4.29
N VAL A 227 -22.01 7.95 -4.36
CA VAL A 227 -21.41 9.05 -3.59
C VAL A 227 -21.54 10.42 -4.27
N GLY A 228 -22.32 10.54 -5.34
CA GLY A 228 -22.61 11.79 -6.04
C GLY A 228 -21.39 12.48 -6.65
N ARG A 229 -20.38 11.70 -7.09
CA ARG A 229 -19.15 12.23 -7.70
C ARG A 229 -19.18 12.25 -9.22
N ILE A 230 -20.01 11.41 -9.83
CA ILE A 230 -20.22 11.34 -11.28
C ILE A 230 -21.72 11.26 -11.59
N ASN A 231 -22.09 11.43 -12.86
CA ASN A 231 -23.45 11.21 -13.38
C ASN A 231 -23.43 10.18 -14.52
N LEU A 232 -24.60 9.80 -15.02
CA LEU A 232 -24.73 8.80 -16.10
C LEU A 232 -24.08 9.26 -17.40
N ASP A 233 -24.19 10.54 -17.75
CA ASP A 233 -23.53 11.10 -18.96
C ASP A 233 -22.01 10.87 -18.92
N LEU A 234 -21.38 11.07 -17.75
CA LEU A 234 -19.95 10.83 -17.59
C LEU A 234 -19.60 9.34 -17.71
N VAL A 235 -20.47 8.44 -17.23
CA VAL A 235 -20.29 6.99 -17.39
C VAL A 235 -20.32 6.62 -18.88
N GLU A 236 -21.33 7.08 -19.61
CA GLU A 236 -21.47 6.83 -21.05
C GLU A 236 -20.28 7.40 -21.84
N GLN A 237 -19.84 8.62 -21.52
CA GLN A 237 -18.65 9.21 -22.10
C GLN A 237 -17.41 8.33 -21.88
N ILE A 238 -17.18 7.83 -20.65
CA ILE A 238 -16.01 6.99 -20.37
C ILE A 238 -16.10 5.66 -21.13
N ARG A 239 -17.28 5.03 -21.19
CA ARG A 239 -17.49 3.76 -21.91
C ARG A 239 -17.27 3.87 -23.41
N SER A 240 -17.55 5.03 -24.01
CA SER A 240 -17.31 5.27 -25.44
C SER A 240 -15.82 5.37 -25.82
N TRP A 241 -14.91 5.47 -24.84
CA TRP A 241 -13.48 5.63 -25.11
C TRP A 241 -12.78 4.29 -25.27
N LYS A 242 -12.02 4.14 -26.36
CA LYS A 242 -11.17 2.96 -26.59
C LYS A 242 -10.07 2.80 -25.52
N HIS A 243 -9.56 3.92 -25.00
CA HIS A 243 -8.55 3.96 -23.95
C HIS A 243 -8.93 5.00 -22.89
N THR A 244 -9.19 4.54 -21.67
CA THR A 244 -9.64 5.41 -20.56
C THR A 244 -8.49 6.11 -19.82
N GLY A 245 -7.24 5.86 -20.27
CA GLY A 245 -5.99 6.41 -19.73
C GLY A 245 -5.62 5.92 -18.34
#